data_AF-A0A1G0R7K3-F1
#
_entry.id   AF-A0A1G0R7K3-F1
#
_cell.length_a   1.000
_cell.length_b   1.000
_cell.length_c   1.000
_cell.angle_alpha   90.00
_cell.angle_beta   90.00
_cell.angle_gamma   90.00
#
_symmetry.space_group_name_H-M   'P 1'
#
loop_
_entity.id
_entity.type
_entity.pdbx_description
1 polymer ?
#
loop_
_entity_poly.entity_id
_entity_poly.type
_entity_poly.pdbx_seq_one_letter_code
_entity_poly.pdbx_strand_id
1 'polypeptide(L)'
;MQNLISGYTPKIMIIDDIEDNIRVLGMLLQENNYQIEAAMSANMALDQLQIIHPDLILLDIMMPEMDGYELCKLLKNNPNTTDIPVIFVTARNDEEALLKGFDYGAVDFITKPFNPKELLVRVKNHLDLKLSKQIINDKITEITEINRKLNESKKEIEDTYKKLQNEVVSAAEYVQSLLPARIHNDVIETDWLFAPSHSLGGDSFGYHWLDEDNLAIYLLDVSGHGVASALQSVSVLNMLRFSTLPDVDFREPANVFTELNKAYQIQQHNFLFFTIFFAVYNRKTRKLKYASAGHPPTFLITKLSSTQLLASQNMLIGTTDNFNFIQNEIHIDHNSSLVIYSDGIIDAYTFDMEKWNEDTLQIYMEELIRREYPLSVSLDYLKKISYKQILVDDVSILKIKFK
;
A
#
# COMPACT_ATOMS: atom_id res chain seq x y z
N MET A 1 6.12 3.27 50.20
CA MET A 1 6.97 2.75 49.09
C MET A 1 6.25 1.54 48.52
N GLN A 2 5.21 1.82 47.74
CA GLN A 2 4.26 0.88 47.13
C GLN A 2 4.81 0.42 45.79
N ASN A 3 4.85 -0.89 45.57
CA ASN A 3 4.71 -1.51 44.25
C ASN A 3 4.50 -3.02 44.48
N LEU A 4 3.29 -3.34 44.91
CA LEU A 4 2.57 -4.54 44.50
C LEU A 4 1.32 -3.97 43.81
N ILE A 5 0.95 -4.55 42.67
CA ILE A 5 -0.16 -4.11 41.81
C ILE A 5 -1.35 -3.67 42.68
N SER A 6 -1.81 -2.43 42.49
CA SER A 6 -2.92 -1.80 43.20
C SER A 6 -4.07 -2.79 43.47
N GLY A 7 -4.19 -3.27 44.73
CA GLY A 7 -5.28 -4.12 45.21
C GLY A 7 -4.96 -5.61 45.41
N TYR A 8 -3.78 -6.11 45.05
CA TYR A 8 -3.37 -7.50 45.30
C TYR A 8 -2.50 -7.62 46.55
N THR A 9 -2.88 -8.47 47.50
CA THR A 9 -2.11 -8.76 48.72
C THR A 9 -1.55 -10.18 48.61
N PRO A 10 -0.24 -10.38 48.35
CA PRO A 10 0.31 -11.71 48.15
C PRO A 10 0.10 -12.60 49.37
N LYS A 11 -0.21 -13.87 49.11
CA LYS A 11 -0.41 -14.88 50.15
C LYS A 11 0.87 -15.69 50.35
N ILE A 12 1.41 -15.70 51.56
CA ILE A 12 2.60 -16.46 51.91
C ILE A 12 2.20 -17.58 52.87
N MET A 13 2.64 -18.79 52.56
CA MET A 13 2.44 -19.93 53.45
C MET A 13 3.72 -20.20 54.23
N ILE A 14 3.62 -20.27 55.55
CA ILE A 14 4.73 -20.60 56.45
C ILE A 14 4.54 -22.03 56.93
N ILE A 15 5.57 -22.86 56.78
CA ILE A 15 5.56 -24.26 57.19
C ILE A 15 6.74 -24.48 58.14
N ASP A 16 6.46 -24.65 59.43
CA ASP A 16 7.45 -24.81 60.50
C ASP A 16 6.76 -25.54 61.67
N ASP A 17 7.41 -26.53 62.29
CA ASP A 17 6.82 -27.31 63.39
C ASP A 17 6.86 -26.56 64.74
N ILE A 18 7.61 -25.46 64.81
CA ILE A 18 7.76 -24.62 66.00
C ILE A 18 6.83 -23.39 65.89
N GLU A 19 5.80 -23.35 66.75
CA GLU A 19 4.80 -22.27 66.78
C GLU A 19 5.41 -20.86 66.92
N ASP A 20 6.48 -20.73 67.71
CA ASP A 20 7.19 -19.46 67.90
C ASP A 20 7.80 -18.93 66.59
N ASN A 21 8.35 -19.81 65.74
CA ASN A 21 8.91 -19.40 64.44
C ASN A 21 7.81 -18.89 63.51
N ILE A 22 6.69 -19.62 63.44
CA ILE A 22 5.50 -19.22 62.67
C ILE A 22 5.01 -17.85 63.13
N ARG A 23 4.90 -17.63 64.45
CA ARG A 23 4.40 -16.38 65.02
C ARG A 23 5.31 -15.20 64.68
N VAL A 24 6.63 -15.35 64.82
CA VAL A 24 7.60 -14.28 64.52
C VAL A 24 7.61 -13.94 63.03
N LEU A 25 7.66 -14.96 62.15
CA LEU A 25 7.61 -14.78 60.70
C LEU A 25 6.27 -14.17 60.25
N GLY A 26 5.17 -14.67 60.80
CA GLY A 26 3.82 -14.21 60.52
C GLY A 26 3.61 -12.74 60.86
N MET A 27 4.01 -12.30 62.07
CA MET A 27 3.93 -10.90 62.48
C MET A 27 4.74 -9.99 61.54
N LEU A 28 5.99 -10.35 61.26
CA LEU A 28 6.86 -9.56 60.38
C LEU A 28 6.26 -9.39 58.97
N LEU A 29 5.70 -10.45 58.40
CA LEU A 29 5.13 -10.40 57.06
C LEU A 29 3.77 -9.70 57.04
N GLN A 30 2.92 -9.89 58.05
CA GLN A 30 1.64 -9.18 58.18
C GLN A 30 1.83 -7.66 58.32
N GLU A 31 2.82 -7.21 59.11
CA GLU A 31 3.19 -5.78 59.22
C GLU A 31 3.61 -5.17 57.88
N ASN A 32 4.03 -6.00 56.92
CA ASN A 32 4.45 -5.58 55.58
C ASN A 32 3.38 -5.87 54.50
N ASN A 33 2.12 -6.06 54.91
CA ASN A 33 0.96 -6.26 54.03
C ASN A 33 1.01 -7.56 53.21
N TYR A 34 1.40 -8.68 53.82
CA TYR A 34 1.21 -10.01 53.25
C TYR A 34 0.08 -10.76 53.96
N GLN A 35 -0.69 -11.56 53.21
CA GLN A 35 -1.62 -12.52 53.80
C GLN A 35 -0.84 -13.77 54.21
N ILE A 36 -1.09 -14.29 55.41
CA ILE A 36 -0.32 -15.42 55.95
C ILE A 36 -1.24 -16.61 56.19
N GLU A 37 -0.80 -17.77 55.69
CA GLU A 37 -1.32 -19.07 56.04
C GLU A 37 -0.21 -19.86 56.72
N ALA A 38 -0.55 -20.75 57.64
CA ALA A 38 0.43 -21.52 58.38
C ALA A 38 0.06 -23.00 58.47
N ALA A 39 1.09 -23.85 58.39
CA ALA A 39 0.99 -25.28 58.64
C ALA A 39 2.11 -25.71 59.59
N MET A 40 1.76 -26.51 60.60
CA MET A 40 2.71 -27.00 61.62
C MET A 40 3.35 -28.35 61.26
N SER A 41 3.02 -28.90 60.09
CA SER A 41 3.60 -30.14 59.59
C SER A 41 3.49 -30.20 58.07
N ALA A 42 4.32 -31.05 57.45
CA ALA A 42 4.28 -31.27 56.01
C ALA A 42 2.91 -31.81 55.53
N ASN A 43 2.29 -32.73 56.29
CA ASN A 43 0.98 -33.29 55.95
C ASN A 43 -0.11 -32.23 55.97
N MET A 44 -0.15 -31.38 57.01
CA MET A 44 -1.07 -30.25 57.07
C MET A 44 -0.87 -29.28 55.90
N ALA A 45 0.40 -29.04 55.52
CA ALA A 45 0.70 -28.16 54.39
C ALA A 45 0.17 -28.75 53.07
N LEU A 46 0.39 -30.04 52.84
CA LEU A 46 -0.11 -30.74 51.64
C LEU A 46 -1.64 -30.72 51.55
N ASP A 47 -2.35 -30.91 52.68
CA ASP A 47 -3.81 -30.83 52.72
C ASP A 47 -4.31 -29.41 52.43
N GLN A 48 -3.70 -28.40 53.04
CA GLN A 48 -4.06 -27.00 52.82
C GLN A 48 -3.78 -26.53 51.38
N LEU A 49 -2.68 -26.97 50.77
CA LEU A 49 -2.28 -26.60 49.40
C LEU A 49 -3.20 -27.15 48.30
N GLN A 50 -4.12 -28.05 48.63
CA GLN A 50 -5.17 -28.48 47.71
C GLN A 50 -6.26 -27.41 47.52
N ILE A 51 -6.44 -26.55 48.52
CA ILE A 51 -7.52 -25.55 48.57
C ILE A 51 -6.93 -24.12 48.49
N ILE A 52 -5.73 -23.94 49.02
CA ILE A 52 -5.04 -22.67 49.12
C ILE A 52 -3.88 -22.64 48.12
N HIS A 53 -3.82 -21.60 47.30
CA HIS A 53 -2.72 -21.37 46.37
C HIS A 53 -1.88 -20.17 46.84
N PRO A 54 -0.85 -20.39 47.66
CA PRO A 54 0.03 -19.31 48.08
C PRO A 54 0.91 -18.82 46.93
N ASP A 55 1.33 -17.57 47.04
CA ASP A 55 2.27 -16.95 46.14
C ASP A 55 3.71 -17.31 46.41
N LEU A 56 4.03 -17.68 47.65
CA LEU A 56 5.35 -18.10 48.10
C LEU A 56 5.22 -18.98 49.33
N ILE A 57 6.13 -19.95 49.47
CA ILE A 57 6.21 -20.83 50.63
C ILE A 57 7.54 -20.57 51.36
N LEU A 58 7.45 -20.31 52.66
CA LEU A 58 8.58 -20.30 53.60
C LEU A 58 8.57 -21.63 54.35
N LEU A 59 9.60 -22.44 54.16
CA LEU A 59 9.62 -23.83 54.61
C LEU A 59 10.81 -24.11 55.53
N ASP A 60 10.56 -24.58 56.75
CA ASP A 60 11.64 -25.14 57.57
C ASP A 60 12.12 -26.46 56.97
N ILE A 61 13.43 -26.68 57.06
CA ILE A 61 14.07 -27.92 56.66
C ILE A 61 13.91 -28.96 57.77
N MET A 62 14.04 -28.56 59.04
CA MET A 62 14.01 -29.49 60.17
C MET A 62 12.60 -29.62 60.72
N MET A 63 11.87 -30.63 60.25
CA MET A 63 10.54 -30.96 60.76
C MET A 63 10.44 -32.47 61.05
N PRO A 64 9.59 -32.89 62.00
CA PRO A 64 9.35 -34.29 62.30
C PRO A 64 8.59 -34.98 61.17
N GLU A 65 8.75 -36.30 61.07
CA GLU A 65 8.13 -37.21 60.10
C GLU A 65 8.59 -37.01 58.65
N MET A 66 8.40 -35.83 58.08
CA MET A 66 8.80 -35.45 56.72
C MET A 66 9.58 -34.14 56.79
N ASP A 67 10.81 -34.17 56.30
CA ASP A 67 11.67 -32.99 56.29
C ASP A 67 11.29 -32.00 55.17
N GLY A 68 11.80 -30.78 55.25
CA GLY A 68 11.49 -29.75 54.25
C GLY A 68 12.02 -30.06 52.85
N TYR A 69 13.07 -30.88 52.70
CA TYR A 69 13.57 -31.25 51.38
C TYR A 69 12.61 -32.20 50.67
N GLU A 70 12.13 -33.23 51.38
CA GLU A 70 11.14 -34.17 50.88
C GLU A 70 9.84 -33.45 50.50
N LEU A 71 9.36 -32.55 51.37
CA LEU A 71 8.18 -31.75 51.07
C LEU A 71 8.39 -30.86 49.83
N CYS A 72 9.51 -30.12 49.74
CA CYS A 72 9.81 -29.27 48.60
C CYS A 72 9.80 -30.06 47.28
N LYS A 73 10.38 -31.26 47.29
CA LYS A 73 10.38 -32.16 46.13
C LYS A 73 8.95 -32.58 45.73
N LEU A 74 8.09 -32.89 46.69
CA LEU A 74 6.68 -33.20 46.41
C LEU A 74 5.95 -32.00 45.79
N LEU A 75 6.19 -30.79 46.32
CA LEU A 75 5.61 -29.56 45.78
C LEU A 75 6.06 -29.27 44.35
N LYS A 76 7.34 -29.52 44.04
CA LYS A 76 7.91 -29.28 42.70
C LYS A 76 7.51 -30.34 41.67
N ASN A 77 7.15 -31.54 42.10
CA ASN A 77 6.62 -32.58 41.23
C ASN A 77 5.11 -32.48 40.99
N ASN A 78 4.39 -31.62 41.70
CA ASN A 78 2.96 -31.44 41.54
C ASN A 78 2.66 -30.23 40.62
N PRO A 79 1.92 -30.41 39.50
CA PRO A 79 1.58 -29.33 38.56
C PRO A 79 0.90 -28.11 39.18
N ASN A 80 0.17 -28.29 40.29
CA ASN A 80 -0.56 -27.19 40.95
C ASN A 80 0.34 -26.34 41.85
N THR A 81 1.51 -26.85 42.25
CA THR A 81 2.42 -26.20 43.21
C THR A 81 3.83 -25.98 42.66
N THR A 82 4.15 -26.54 41.50
CA THR A 82 5.50 -26.50 40.91
C THR A 82 6.02 -25.06 40.71
N ASP A 83 5.15 -24.16 40.26
CA ASP A 83 5.51 -22.75 40.00
C ASP A 83 5.52 -21.88 41.26
N ILE A 84 5.16 -22.40 42.43
CA ILE A 84 5.20 -21.64 43.69
C ILE A 84 6.66 -21.56 44.16
N PRO A 85 7.26 -20.37 44.33
CA PRO A 85 8.61 -20.23 44.87
C PRO A 85 8.65 -20.75 46.31
N VAL A 86 9.60 -21.65 46.59
CA VAL A 86 9.86 -22.18 47.93
C VAL A 86 11.19 -21.62 48.41
N ILE A 87 11.17 -20.90 49.53
CA ILE A 87 12.36 -20.40 50.22
C ILE A 87 12.52 -21.20 51.51
N PHE A 88 13.67 -21.85 51.67
CA PHE A 88 13.95 -22.56 52.91
C PHE A 88 14.28 -21.59 54.05
N VAL A 89 13.86 -21.89 55.27
CA VAL A 89 14.22 -21.15 56.48
C VAL A 89 14.91 -22.12 57.44
N THR A 90 16.23 -22.06 57.57
CA THR A 90 17.01 -23.13 58.21
C THR A 90 17.98 -22.63 59.28
N ALA A 91 18.18 -23.41 60.34
CA ALA A 91 19.24 -23.16 61.33
C ALA A 91 20.63 -23.65 60.87
N ARG A 92 20.71 -24.40 59.76
CA ARG A 92 21.96 -24.92 59.20
C ARG A 92 22.66 -23.86 58.35
N ASN A 93 23.95 -23.68 58.60
CA ASN A 93 24.82 -22.78 57.84
C ASN A 93 25.93 -23.54 57.09
N ASP A 94 25.75 -24.85 56.86
CA ASP A 94 26.69 -25.65 56.09
C ASP A 94 26.41 -25.53 54.59
N GLU A 95 27.41 -25.09 53.85
CA GLU A 95 27.37 -24.83 52.40
C GLU A 95 26.86 -26.04 51.59
N GLU A 96 27.14 -27.26 52.06
CA GLU A 96 26.69 -28.50 51.43
C GLU A 96 25.17 -28.75 51.56
N ALA A 97 24.54 -28.35 52.67
CA ALA A 97 23.10 -28.45 52.85
C ALA A 97 22.33 -27.37 52.08
N LEU A 98 22.96 -26.21 51.89
CA LEU A 98 22.42 -25.11 51.10
C LEU A 98 22.39 -25.47 49.61
N LEU A 99 23.48 -26.06 49.09
CA LEU A 99 23.54 -26.58 47.72
C LEU A 99 22.51 -27.68 47.47
N LYS A 100 22.37 -28.63 48.40
CA LYS A 100 21.34 -29.68 48.33
C LYS A 100 19.93 -29.10 48.21
N GLY A 101 19.63 -27.97 48.86
CA GLY A 101 18.31 -27.35 48.79
C GLY A 101 17.88 -26.90 47.39
N PHE A 102 18.83 -26.44 46.57
CA PHE A 102 18.54 -26.08 45.18
C PHE A 102 18.24 -27.30 44.31
N ASP A 103 18.88 -28.44 44.57
CA ASP A 103 18.60 -29.71 43.86
C ASP A 103 17.17 -30.22 44.11
N TYR A 104 16.57 -29.88 45.26
CA TYR A 104 15.17 -30.18 45.58
C TYR A 104 14.17 -29.15 45.01
N GLY A 105 14.66 -28.11 44.33
CA GLY A 105 13.84 -27.12 43.60
C GLY A 105 13.46 -25.89 44.41
N ALA A 106 14.08 -25.64 45.56
CA ALA A 106 13.96 -24.35 46.24
C ALA A 106 14.62 -23.23 45.42
N VAL A 107 14.06 -22.03 45.51
CA VAL A 107 14.55 -20.86 44.78
C VAL A 107 15.52 -20.01 45.61
N ASP A 108 15.53 -20.22 46.93
CA ASP A 108 16.37 -19.48 47.88
C ASP A 108 16.38 -20.14 49.27
N PHE A 109 17.19 -19.60 50.18
CA PHE A 109 17.21 -19.98 51.59
C PHE A 109 17.48 -18.77 52.51
N ILE A 110 17.04 -18.85 53.76
CA ILE A 110 17.26 -17.85 54.81
C ILE A 110 17.76 -18.59 56.05
N THR A 111 18.85 -18.12 56.65
CA THR A 111 19.43 -18.73 57.85
C THR A 111 18.81 -18.15 59.13
N LYS A 112 18.61 -19.00 60.14
CA LYS A 112 18.17 -18.64 61.49
C LYS A 112 19.41 -18.37 62.37
N PRO A 113 19.46 -17.28 63.17
CA PRO A 113 18.45 -16.21 63.29
C PRO A 113 18.46 -15.29 62.05
N PHE A 114 17.29 -14.98 61.50
CA PHE A 114 17.17 -14.21 60.26
C PHE A 114 17.15 -12.70 60.50
N ASN A 115 17.71 -11.94 59.56
CA ASN A 115 17.56 -10.49 59.54
C ASN A 115 16.21 -10.11 58.91
N PRO A 116 15.33 -9.36 59.61
CA PRO A 116 14.01 -9.00 59.07
C PRO A 116 14.06 -8.29 57.71
N LYS A 117 15.06 -7.41 57.48
CA LYS A 117 15.20 -6.70 56.21
C LYS A 117 15.59 -7.63 55.08
N GLU A 118 16.48 -8.58 55.36
CA GLU A 118 16.92 -9.57 54.38
C GLU A 118 15.78 -10.48 53.95
N LEU A 119 15.00 -10.99 54.91
CA LEU A 119 13.84 -11.82 54.63
C LEU A 119 12.82 -11.12 53.74
N LEU A 120 12.46 -9.88 54.08
CA LEU A 120 11.50 -9.08 53.30
C LEU A 120 11.98 -8.82 51.87
N VAL A 121 13.28 -8.55 51.68
CA VAL A 121 13.86 -8.33 50.35
C VAL A 121 13.83 -9.62 49.52
N ARG A 122 14.22 -10.77 50.10
CA ARG A 122 14.20 -12.05 49.38
C ARG A 122 12.78 -12.47 49.01
N VAL A 123 11.84 -12.41 49.96
CA VAL A 123 10.41 -12.68 49.72
C VAL A 123 9.88 -11.80 48.59
N LYS A 124 10.12 -10.49 48.66
CA LYS A 124 9.66 -9.56 47.63
C LYS A 124 10.23 -9.89 46.25
N ASN A 125 11.53 -10.14 46.15
CA ASN A 125 12.18 -10.43 44.86
C ASN A 125 11.57 -11.67 44.18
N HIS A 126 11.32 -12.74 44.93
CA HIS A 126 10.73 -13.96 44.36
C HIS A 126 9.26 -13.80 43.98
N LEU A 127 8.51 -12.99 44.73
CA LEU A 127 7.14 -12.61 44.35
C LEU A 127 7.13 -11.78 43.05
N ASP A 128 7.99 -10.78 42.94
CA ASP A 128 8.12 -9.92 41.75
C ASP A 128 8.55 -10.73 40.52
N LEU A 129 9.46 -11.71 40.69
CA LEU A 129 9.90 -12.61 39.62
C LEU A 129 8.78 -13.53 39.13
N LYS A 130 8.02 -14.15 40.05
CA LYS A 130 6.86 -15.00 39.70
C LYS A 130 5.84 -14.21 38.89
N LEU A 131 5.47 -13.03 39.37
CA LEU A 131 4.49 -12.16 38.73
C LEU A 131 4.96 -11.70 37.33
N SER A 132 6.23 -11.30 37.21
CA SER A 132 6.81 -10.89 35.93
C SER A 132 6.77 -12.03 34.91
N LYS A 133 7.10 -13.25 35.33
CA LYS A 133 7.04 -14.45 34.47
C LYS A 133 5.62 -14.73 33.99
N GLN A 134 4.61 -14.59 34.85
CA GLN A 134 3.21 -14.74 34.48
C GLN A 134 2.78 -13.70 33.44
N ILE A 135 3.05 -12.41 33.67
CA ILE A 135 2.72 -11.32 32.73
C ILE A 135 3.38 -11.55 31.37
N ILE A 136 4.65 -11.99 31.36
CA ILE A 136 5.37 -12.26 30.11
C ILE A 136 4.70 -13.40 29.34
N ASN A 137 4.32 -14.49 30.00
CA ASN A 137 3.66 -15.63 29.34
C ASN A 137 2.27 -15.25 28.78
N ASP A 138 1.50 -14.46 29.53
CA ASP A 138 0.21 -13.96 29.08
C ASP A 138 0.36 -13.08 27.84
N LYS A 139 1.34 -12.16 27.87
CA LYS A 139 1.66 -11.30 26.72
C LYS A 139 2.16 -12.08 25.51
N ILE A 140 2.97 -13.11 25.71
CA ILE A 140 3.43 -13.98 24.61
C ILE A 140 2.23 -14.64 23.94
N THR A 141 1.28 -15.14 24.72
CA THR A 141 0.06 -15.78 24.20
C THR A 141 -0.78 -14.76 23.42
N GLU A 142 -0.99 -13.56 23.96
CA GLU A 142 -1.72 -12.48 23.31
C GLU A 142 -1.06 -12.05 21.98
N ILE A 143 0.26 -11.79 21.99
CA ILE A 143 1.03 -11.39 20.80
C ILE A 143 0.97 -12.48 19.73
N THR A 144 1.04 -13.76 20.14
CA THR A 144 0.98 -14.88 19.20
C THR A 144 -0.38 -14.93 18.49
N GLU A 145 -1.47 -14.72 19.22
CA GLU A 145 -2.81 -14.70 18.64
C GLU A 145 -3.05 -13.48 17.73
N ILE A 146 -2.54 -12.30 18.12
CA ILE A 146 -2.60 -11.09 17.28
C ILE A 146 -1.82 -11.30 15.99
N ASN A 147 -0.60 -11.82 16.06
CA ASN A 147 0.23 -12.09 14.89
C ASN A 147 -0.42 -13.10 13.95
N ARG A 148 -1.10 -14.12 14.49
CA ARG A 148 -1.87 -15.08 13.69
C ARG A 148 -2.97 -14.37 12.88
N LYS A 149 -3.80 -13.57 13.55
CA LYS A 149 -4.88 -12.80 12.91
C LYS A 149 -4.36 -11.79 11.89
N LEU A 150 -3.25 -11.12 12.19
CA LEU A 150 -2.61 -10.16 11.29
C LEU A 150 -2.14 -10.84 10.00
N ASN A 151 -1.52 -12.02 10.11
CA ASN A 151 -1.06 -12.78 8.95
C ASN A 151 -2.24 -13.29 8.09
N GLU A 152 -3.34 -13.71 8.72
CA GLU A 152 -4.57 -14.10 8.02
C GLU A 152 -5.15 -12.93 7.22
N SER A 153 -5.34 -11.77 7.86
CA SER A 153 -5.85 -10.57 7.19
C SER A 153 -4.92 -10.08 6.07
N LYS A 154 -3.60 -10.12 6.29
CA LYS A 154 -2.62 -9.76 5.27
C LYS A 154 -2.77 -10.62 4.02
N LYS A 155 -2.92 -11.94 4.21
CA LYS A 155 -3.09 -12.88 3.10
C LYS A 155 -4.38 -12.61 2.31
N GLU A 156 -5.49 -12.33 3.00
CA GLU A 156 -6.76 -11.97 2.35
C GLU A 156 -6.65 -10.70 1.50
N ILE A 157 -5.93 -9.69 1.99
CA ILE A 157 -5.68 -8.45 1.26
C ILE A 157 -4.82 -8.73 0.02
N GLU A 158 -3.75 -9.52 0.14
CA GLU A 158 -2.88 -9.88 -0.99
C GLU A 158 -3.66 -10.65 -2.08
N ASP A 159 -4.51 -11.61 -1.68
CA ASP A 159 -5.34 -12.37 -2.61
C ASP A 159 -6.37 -11.49 -3.32
N THR A 160 -6.98 -10.54 -2.60
CA THR A 160 -7.94 -9.58 -3.17
C THR A 160 -7.25 -8.61 -4.12
N TYR A 161 -6.08 -8.10 -3.73
CA TYR A 161 -5.28 -7.20 -4.55
C TYR A 161 -4.89 -7.85 -5.88
N LYS A 162 -4.49 -9.13 -5.86
CA LYS A 162 -4.15 -9.88 -7.07
C LYS A 162 -5.36 -10.04 -8.01
N LYS A 163 -6.55 -10.28 -7.48
CA LYS A 163 -7.78 -10.36 -8.30
C LYS A 163 -8.08 -9.02 -8.97
N LEU A 164 -8.03 -7.94 -8.21
CA LEU A 164 -8.27 -6.59 -8.73
C LEU A 164 -7.25 -6.23 -9.82
N GLN A 165 -5.96 -6.54 -9.62
CA GLN A 165 -4.94 -6.33 -10.64
C GLN A 165 -5.24 -7.07 -11.95
N ASN A 166 -5.69 -8.33 -11.87
CA ASN A 166 -6.07 -9.09 -13.06
C ASN A 166 -7.25 -8.46 -13.80
N GLU A 167 -8.28 -7.98 -13.09
CA GLU A 167 -9.41 -7.29 -13.69
C GLU A 167 -8.99 -6.01 -14.42
N VAL A 168 -8.08 -5.22 -13.81
CA VAL A 168 -7.54 -4.00 -14.42
C VAL A 168 -6.73 -4.32 -15.67
N VAL A 169 -5.93 -5.40 -15.67
CA VAL A 169 -5.19 -5.86 -16.86
C VAL A 169 -6.14 -6.26 -17.99
N SER A 170 -7.19 -7.03 -17.70
CA SER A 170 -8.20 -7.38 -18.71
C SER A 170 -8.92 -6.17 -19.28
N ALA A 171 -9.22 -5.17 -18.45
CA ALA A 171 -9.77 -3.90 -18.92
C ALA A 171 -8.78 -3.15 -19.82
N ALA A 172 -7.49 -3.13 -19.48
CA ALA A 172 -6.44 -2.53 -20.29
C ALA A 172 -6.31 -3.18 -21.67
N GLU A 173 -6.32 -4.51 -21.73
CA GLU A 173 -6.31 -5.27 -22.99
C GLU A 173 -7.52 -4.92 -23.86
N TYR A 174 -8.71 -4.77 -23.26
CA TYR A 174 -9.90 -4.34 -23.96
C TYR A 174 -9.75 -2.93 -24.54
N VAL A 175 -9.31 -1.95 -23.74
CA VAL A 175 -9.12 -0.56 -24.23
C VAL A 175 -8.09 -0.52 -25.35
N GLN A 176 -6.96 -1.22 -25.21
CA GLN A 176 -5.95 -1.29 -26.26
C GLN A 176 -6.49 -1.95 -27.54
N SER A 177 -7.38 -2.93 -27.43
CA SER A 177 -8.03 -3.56 -28.60
C SER A 177 -8.92 -2.61 -29.39
N LEU A 178 -9.38 -1.51 -28.79
CA LEU A 178 -10.18 -0.49 -29.46
C LEU A 178 -9.35 0.43 -30.35
N LEU A 179 -8.03 0.53 -30.13
CA LEU A 179 -7.13 1.39 -30.91
C LEU A 179 -7.10 0.95 -32.39
N PRO A 180 -6.96 1.91 -33.34
CA PRO A 180 -7.04 1.61 -34.76
C PRO A 180 -5.84 0.79 -35.25
N ALA A 181 -6.11 -0.19 -36.11
CA ALA A 181 -5.07 -0.90 -36.85
C ALA A 181 -4.34 0.08 -37.80
N ARG A 182 -3.02 -0.09 -37.94
CA ARG A 182 -2.19 0.73 -38.84
C ARG A 182 -2.65 0.53 -40.29
N ILE A 183 -2.85 1.64 -41.00
CA ILE A 183 -3.16 1.68 -42.42
C ILE A 183 -1.87 1.93 -43.20
N HIS A 184 -1.65 1.13 -44.24
CA HIS A 184 -0.61 1.37 -45.23
C HIS A 184 -1.22 1.17 -46.62
N ASN A 185 -1.56 2.26 -47.30
CA ASN A 185 -2.11 2.23 -48.66
C ASN A 185 -1.50 3.37 -49.52
N ASP A 186 -2.03 3.58 -50.72
CA ASP A 186 -1.51 4.58 -51.67
C ASP A 186 -1.89 6.02 -51.32
N VAL A 187 -2.81 6.23 -50.37
CA VAL A 187 -3.30 7.55 -49.95
C VAL A 187 -2.65 7.99 -48.65
N ILE A 188 -2.61 7.09 -47.66
CA ILE A 188 -2.08 7.35 -46.33
C ILE A 188 -1.26 6.19 -45.79
N GLU A 189 -0.35 6.53 -44.91
CA GLU A 189 0.39 5.62 -44.05
C GLU A 189 0.32 6.12 -42.61
N THR A 190 -0.10 5.26 -41.68
CA THR A 190 -0.27 5.63 -40.27
C THR A 190 0.66 4.82 -39.39
N ASP A 191 1.25 5.46 -38.39
CA ASP A 191 1.97 4.82 -37.31
C ASP A 191 1.59 5.49 -35.99
N TRP A 192 1.70 4.77 -34.88
CA TRP A 192 1.37 5.32 -33.58
C TRP A 192 2.17 4.65 -32.46
N LEU A 193 2.34 5.38 -31.36
CA LEU A 193 2.88 4.93 -30.09
C LEU A 193 1.85 5.22 -29.01
N PHE A 194 1.59 4.24 -28.14
CA PHE A 194 0.72 4.38 -26.97
C PHE A 194 1.41 3.74 -25.78
N ALA A 195 1.64 4.51 -24.73
CA ALA A 195 2.29 4.07 -23.51
C ALA A 195 1.56 4.69 -22.31
N PRO A 196 0.62 3.97 -21.68
CA PRO A 196 -0.08 4.48 -20.51
C PRO A 196 0.85 4.55 -19.29
N SER A 197 0.63 5.53 -18.42
CA SER A 197 1.33 5.73 -17.14
C SER A 197 1.08 4.59 -16.14
N HIS A 198 -0.15 4.08 -16.15
CA HIS A 198 -0.62 2.95 -15.36
C HIS A 198 -1.12 1.82 -16.29
N SER A 199 -1.83 0.82 -15.75
CA SER A 199 -2.45 -0.20 -16.59
C SER A 199 -3.46 0.40 -17.59
N LEU A 200 -4.13 1.50 -17.23
CA LEU A 200 -5.12 2.20 -18.05
C LEU A 200 -4.78 3.69 -18.10
N GLY A 201 -4.96 4.29 -19.28
CA GLY A 201 -4.72 5.70 -19.54
C GLY A 201 -5.97 6.44 -20.03
N GLY A 202 -5.99 7.76 -19.83
CA GLY A 202 -7.00 8.69 -20.34
C GLY A 202 -6.81 9.04 -21.82
N ASP A 203 -5.64 8.77 -22.37
CA ASP A 203 -5.35 8.98 -23.78
C ASP A 203 -6.08 7.99 -24.71
N SER A 204 -6.67 8.51 -25.79
CA SER A 204 -7.10 7.69 -26.92
C SER A 204 -7.01 8.43 -28.25
N PHE A 205 -6.94 7.67 -29.33
CA PHE A 205 -6.84 8.23 -30.68
C PHE A 205 -7.49 7.32 -31.70
N GLY A 206 -7.81 7.89 -32.85
CA GLY A 206 -8.48 7.19 -33.91
C GLY A 206 -8.32 7.86 -35.26
N TYR A 207 -8.52 7.07 -36.30
CA TYR A 207 -8.69 7.54 -37.66
C TYR A 207 -9.60 6.58 -38.42
N HIS A 208 -10.52 7.12 -39.20
CA HIS A 208 -11.43 6.33 -40.01
C HIS A 208 -11.98 7.17 -41.16
N TRP A 209 -12.37 6.51 -42.25
CA TRP A 209 -13.03 7.17 -43.37
C TRP A 209 -14.49 7.46 -43.00
N LEU A 210 -14.89 8.74 -43.04
CA LEU A 210 -16.29 9.16 -42.88
C LEU A 210 -17.10 8.82 -44.14
N ASP A 211 -16.43 8.86 -45.31
CA ASP A 211 -16.97 8.50 -46.61
C ASP A 211 -15.82 8.17 -47.59
N GLU A 212 -16.13 8.08 -48.88
CA GLU A 212 -15.15 7.79 -49.95
C GLU A 212 -14.04 8.84 -50.10
N ASP A 213 -14.13 10.03 -49.52
CA ASP A 213 -13.18 11.11 -49.74
C ASP A 213 -12.61 11.73 -48.47
N ASN A 214 -13.29 11.60 -47.33
CA ASN A 214 -12.99 12.29 -46.08
C ASN A 214 -12.50 11.33 -45.00
N LEU A 215 -11.28 11.55 -44.51
CA LEU A 215 -10.65 10.81 -43.42
C LEU A 215 -10.73 11.65 -42.13
N ALA A 216 -11.43 11.16 -41.12
CA ALA A 216 -11.38 11.72 -39.77
C ALA A 216 -10.12 11.22 -39.04
N ILE A 217 -9.50 12.13 -38.28
CA ILE A 217 -8.27 11.92 -37.51
C ILE A 217 -8.46 12.61 -36.17
N TYR A 218 -8.16 11.95 -35.06
CA TYR A 218 -8.26 12.57 -33.75
C TYR A 218 -7.37 11.92 -32.70
N LEU A 219 -6.96 12.72 -31.73
CA LEU A 219 -6.31 12.32 -30.50
C LEU A 219 -6.92 13.13 -29.37
N LEU A 220 -7.27 12.47 -28.28
CA LEU A 220 -7.85 13.08 -27.09
C LEU A 220 -7.16 12.55 -25.84
N ASP A 221 -7.15 13.40 -24.83
CA ASP A 221 -6.48 13.19 -23.57
C ASP A 221 -7.41 13.64 -22.45
N VAL A 222 -7.86 12.68 -21.64
CA VAL A 222 -8.77 12.91 -20.53
C VAL A 222 -7.98 13.18 -19.26
N SER A 223 -8.30 14.29 -18.59
CA SER A 223 -7.63 14.73 -17.37
C SER A 223 -7.56 13.61 -16.32
N GLY A 224 -6.36 13.37 -15.79
CA GLY A 224 -6.11 12.37 -14.75
C GLY A 224 -5.88 10.96 -15.30
N HIS A 225 -5.47 10.04 -14.42
CA HIS A 225 -5.05 8.70 -14.81
C HIS A 225 -5.92 7.59 -14.20
N GLY A 226 -5.94 6.41 -14.84
CA GLY A 226 -6.60 5.21 -14.33
C GLY A 226 -7.97 4.92 -14.93
N VAL A 227 -8.81 4.20 -14.19
CA VAL A 227 -10.04 3.58 -14.73
C VAL A 227 -11.07 4.62 -15.18
N ALA A 228 -11.27 5.69 -14.40
CA ALA A 228 -12.30 6.68 -14.69
C ALA A 228 -11.99 7.48 -15.98
N SER A 229 -10.75 7.96 -16.14
CA SER A 229 -10.33 8.66 -17.36
C SER A 229 -10.35 7.74 -18.57
N ALA A 230 -9.91 6.49 -18.44
CA ALA A 230 -9.99 5.50 -19.51
C ALA A 230 -11.43 5.22 -19.99
N LEU A 231 -12.39 5.08 -19.07
CA LEU A 231 -13.79 4.84 -19.43
C LEU A 231 -14.41 6.03 -20.19
N GLN A 232 -14.12 7.26 -19.75
CA GLN A 232 -14.56 8.45 -20.48
C GLN A 232 -13.88 8.54 -21.85
N SER A 233 -12.58 8.25 -21.92
CA SER A 233 -11.81 8.23 -23.17
C SER A 233 -12.42 7.25 -24.18
N VAL A 234 -12.76 6.03 -23.73
CA VAL A 234 -13.45 5.02 -24.56
C VAL A 234 -14.85 5.49 -25.01
N SER A 235 -15.59 6.18 -24.13
CA SER A 235 -16.90 6.73 -24.47
C SER A 235 -16.79 7.77 -25.60
N VAL A 236 -15.87 8.72 -25.48
CA VAL A 236 -15.62 9.75 -26.51
C VAL A 236 -15.10 9.10 -27.80
N LEU A 237 -14.13 8.18 -27.68
CA LEU A 237 -13.57 7.43 -28.81
C LEU A 237 -14.67 6.75 -29.63
N ASN A 238 -15.61 6.05 -28.99
CA ASN A 238 -16.69 5.35 -29.67
C ASN A 238 -17.70 6.33 -30.29
N MET A 239 -18.01 7.45 -29.62
CA MET A 239 -18.87 8.48 -30.21
C MET A 239 -18.29 9.06 -31.50
N LEU A 240 -16.98 9.31 -31.52
CA LEU A 240 -16.28 9.79 -32.71
C LEU A 240 -16.20 8.70 -33.79
N ARG A 241 -15.80 7.48 -33.41
CA ARG A 241 -15.58 6.36 -34.34
C ARG A 241 -16.84 5.93 -35.08
N PHE A 242 -17.98 5.94 -34.40
CA PHE A 242 -19.27 5.51 -34.96
C PHE A 242 -20.17 6.69 -35.35
N SER A 243 -19.65 7.91 -35.25
CA SER A 243 -20.35 9.15 -35.61
C SER A 243 -21.74 9.27 -34.97
N THR A 244 -21.85 8.98 -33.67
CA THR A 244 -23.15 8.86 -32.97
C THR A 244 -23.66 10.16 -32.34
N LEU A 245 -22.96 11.28 -32.51
CA LEU A 245 -23.44 12.57 -32.02
C LEU A 245 -24.69 12.99 -32.81
N PRO A 246 -25.74 13.47 -32.13
CA PRO A 246 -27.00 13.82 -32.79
C PRO A 246 -26.82 15.06 -33.68
N ASP A 247 -27.35 15.00 -34.90
CA ASP A 247 -27.46 16.16 -35.81
C ASP A 247 -26.13 16.87 -36.15
N VAL A 248 -25.01 16.14 -36.19
CA VAL A 248 -23.66 16.67 -36.51
C VAL A 248 -23.14 16.16 -37.85
N ASP A 249 -22.60 17.08 -38.66
CA ASP A 249 -21.70 16.71 -39.75
C ASP A 249 -20.26 16.57 -39.21
N PHE A 250 -19.77 15.33 -39.14
CA PHE A 250 -18.42 15.01 -38.68
C PHE A 250 -17.32 15.54 -39.62
N ARG A 251 -17.67 16.07 -40.79
CA ARG A 251 -16.74 16.76 -41.69
C ARG A 251 -16.37 18.17 -41.22
N GLU A 252 -17.10 18.73 -40.25
CA GLU A 252 -16.89 20.07 -39.69
C GLU A 252 -16.43 19.98 -38.22
N PRO A 253 -15.11 20.02 -37.94
CA PRO A 253 -14.55 19.90 -36.59
C PRO A 253 -15.19 20.79 -35.52
N ALA A 254 -15.53 22.05 -35.85
CA ALA A 254 -16.15 22.98 -34.91
C ALA A 254 -17.53 22.50 -34.42
N ASN A 255 -18.32 21.88 -35.29
CA ASN A 255 -19.64 21.35 -34.95
C ASN A 255 -19.52 20.13 -34.03
N VAL A 256 -18.54 19.26 -34.31
CA VAL A 256 -18.22 18.10 -33.46
C VAL A 256 -17.88 18.56 -32.04
N PHE A 257 -17.03 19.58 -31.90
CA PHE A 257 -16.65 20.10 -30.57
C PHE A 257 -17.83 20.72 -29.83
N THR A 258 -18.73 21.40 -30.54
CA THR A 258 -19.95 21.99 -29.95
C THR A 258 -20.85 20.93 -29.32
N GLU A 259 -21.09 19.81 -30.01
CA GLU A 259 -21.90 18.71 -29.45
C GLU A 259 -21.16 17.86 -28.42
N LEU A 260 -19.84 17.67 -28.56
CA LEU A 260 -19.03 17.04 -27.51
C LEU A 260 -19.09 17.86 -26.20
N ASN A 261 -19.01 19.18 -26.29
CA ASN A 261 -19.08 20.07 -25.12
C ASN A 261 -20.45 20.01 -24.42
N LYS A 262 -21.54 19.81 -25.19
CA LYS A 262 -22.88 19.58 -24.62
C LYS A 262 -23.02 18.21 -23.98
N ALA A 263 -22.46 17.17 -24.60
CA ALA A 263 -22.57 15.79 -24.13
C ALA A 263 -21.71 15.52 -22.87
N TYR A 264 -20.58 16.19 -22.74
CA TYR A 264 -19.58 15.95 -21.69
C TYR A 264 -19.37 17.18 -20.79
N GLN A 265 -20.44 17.71 -20.19
CA GLN A 265 -20.34 18.77 -19.18
C GLN A 265 -19.62 18.28 -17.91
N ILE A 266 -18.60 19.02 -17.46
CA ILE A 266 -17.72 18.65 -16.32
C ILE A 266 -18.53 18.30 -15.06
N GLN A 267 -19.59 19.05 -14.76
CA GLN A 267 -20.41 18.84 -13.55
C GLN A 267 -21.15 17.50 -13.53
N GLN A 268 -21.38 16.89 -14.71
CA GLN A 268 -22.12 15.64 -14.86
C GLN A 268 -21.20 14.41 -15.01
N HIS A 269 -19.89 14.62 -15.21
CA HIS A 269 -18.91 13.57 -15.52
C HIS A 269 -17.73 13.57 -14.55
N ASN A 270 -18.01 13.55 -13.24
CA ASN A 270 -17.01 13.45 -12.16
C ASN A 270 -15.93 14.55 -12.20
N PHE A 271 -16.25 15.74 -12.71
CA PHE A 271 -15.31 16.85 -12.89
C PHE A 271 -14.14 16.56 -13.85
N LEU A 272 -14.24 15.49 -14.65
CA LEU A 272 -13.27 15.17 -15.69
C LEU A 272 -13.52 16.04 -16.92
N PHE A 273 -12.44 16.53 -17.52
CA PHE A 273 -12.44 17.23 -18.79
C PHE A 273 -11.42 16.57 -19.73
N PHE A 274 -11.44 16.93 -21.01
CA PHE A 274 -10.45 16.38 -21.94
C PHE A 274 -9.99 17.42 -22.95
N THR A 275 -8.73 17.26 -23.36
CA THR A 275 -8.18 17.94 -24.53
C THR A 275 -8.44 17.09 -25.75
N ILE A 276 -8.59 17.72 -26.91
CA ILE A 276 -8.77 16.99 -28.18
C ILE A 276 -8.23 17.78 -29.36
N PHE A 277 -7.57 17.08 -30.26
CA PHE A 277 -7.36 17.49 -31.64
C PHE A 277 -8.24 16.66 -32.56
N PHE A 278 -8.99 17.30 -33.44
CA PHE A 278 -9.84 16.63 -34.44
C PHE A 278 -9.63 17.28 -35.80
N ALA A 279 -9.41 16.45 -36.82
CA ALA A 279 -9.19 16.89 -38.19
C ALA A 279 -9.86 15.99 -39.22
N VAL A 280 -10.21 16.58 -40.35
CA VAL A 280 -10.83 15.91 -41.49
C VAL A 280 -10.03 16.23 -42.74
N TYR A 281 -9.41 15.19 -43.30
CA TYR A 281 -8.64 15.28 -44.54
C TYR A 281 -9.48 14.84 -45.73
N ASN A 282 -9.60 15.70 -46.75
CA ASN A 282 -10.26 15.36 -48.00
C ASN A 282 -9.23 14.96 -49.07
N ARG A 283 -9.27 13.72 -49.54
CA ARG A 283 -8.27 13.16 -50.48
C ARG A 283 -8.28 13.82 -51.86
N LYS A 284 -9.45 14.31 -52.33
CA LYS A 284 -9.60 14.92 -53.66
C LYS A 284 -9.07 16.34 -53.70
N THR A 285 -9.40 17.14 -52.69
CA THR A 285 -8.99 18.55 -52.59
C THR A 285 -7.64 18.73 -51.89
N ARG A 286 -7.16 17.68 -51.20
CA ARG A 286 -6.00 17.70 -50.30
C ARG A 286 -6.08 18.78 -49.22
N LYS A 287 -7.30 19.12 -48.79
CA LYS A 287 -7.53 20.06 -47.69
C LYS A 287 -7.69 19.31 -46.38
N LEU A 288 -7.09 19.84 -45.33
CA LEU A 288 -7.26 19.39 -43.95
C LEU A 288 -7.99 20.49 -43.18
N LYS A 289 -9.22 20.20 -42.75
CA LYS A 289 -9.93 21.02 -41.75
C LYS A 289 -9.58 20.49 -40.38
N TYR A 290 -9.26 21.36 -39.43
CA TYR A 290 -8.90 20.92 -38.08
C TYR A 290 -9.37 21.91 -37.01
N ALA A 291 -9.56 21.39 -35.81
CA ALA A 291 -9.74 22.17 -34.60
C ALA A 291 -9.01 21.47 -33.43
N SER A 292 -8.42 22.25 -32.54
CA SER A 292 -7.90 21.78 -31.26
C SER A 292 -8.61 22.49 -30.10
N ALA A 293 -8.83 21.79 -28.98
CA ALA A 293 -9.44 22.29 -27.76
C ALA A 293 -8.57 21.90 -26.56
N GLY A 294 -7.76 22.85 -26.06
CA GLY A 294 -6.78 22.64 -24.98
C GLY A 294 -5.63 21.67 -25.30
N HIS A 295 -5.57 21.13 -26.52
CA HIS A 295 -4.58 20.15 -26.94
C HIS A 295 -3.27 20.80 -27.39
N PRO A 296 -2.09 20.16 -27.20
CA PRO A 296 -0.81 20.68 -27.68
C PRO A 296 -0.80 20.96 -29.19
N PRO A 297 0.04 21.91 -29.66
CA PRO A 297 0.19 22.20 -31.07
C PRO A 297 0.62 20.95 -31.86
N THR A 298 -0.11 20.64 -32.92
CA THR A 298 0.18 19.49 -33.79
C THR A 298 1.22 19.85 -34.84
N PHE A 299 2.17 18.97 -35.14
CA PHE A 299 3.20 19.23 -36.14
C PHE A 299 2.75 18.76 -37.54
N LEU A 300 2.79 19.65 -38.52
CA LEU A 300 2.73 19.30 -39.94
C LEU A 300 4.12 19.43 -40.55
N ILE A 301 4.76 18.30 -40.82
CA ILE A 301 6.15 18.21 -41.30
C ILE A 301 6.10 17.93 -42.80
N THR A 302 6.56 18.89 -43.61
CA THR A 302 6.60 18.76 -45.07
C THR A 302 7.86 18.01 -45.53
N LYS A 303 7.89 17.62 -46.81
CA LYS A 303 9.06 16.96 -47.43
C LYS A 303 10.34 17.81 -47.34
N LEU A 304 10.23 19.14 -47.26
CA LEU A 304 11.38 20.04 -47.12
C LEU A 304 11.90 20.12 -45.67
N SER A 305 11.37 19.30 -44.76
CA SER A 305 11.62 19.39 -43.30
C SER A 305 11.25 20.76 -42.72
N SER A 306 10.32 21.48 -43.37
CA SER A 306 9.68 22.63 -42.74
C SER A 306 8.51 22.12 -41.91
N THR A 307 8.48 22.52 -40.65
CA THR A 307 7.39 22.19 -39.72
C THR A 307 6.47 23.37 -39.56
N GLN A 308 5.17 23.12 -39.71
CA GLN A 308 4.12 24.08 -39.41
C GLN A 308 3.34 23.61 -38.18
N LEU A 309 3.20 24.49 -37.20
CA LEU A 309 2.40 24.26 -36.01
C LEU A 309 0.92 24.48 -36.31
N LEU A 310 0.10 23.46 -36.08
CA LEU A 310 -1.34 23.51 -36.19
C LEU A 310 -1.95 23.62 -34.79
N ALA A 311 -2.43 24.82 -34.45
CA ALA A 311 -3.12 25.11 -33.20
C ALA A 311 -4.40 25.92 -33.47
N SER A 312 -5.38 25.77 -32.60
CA SER A 312 -6.62 26.56 -32.58
C SER A 312 -6.81 27.20 -31.21
N GLN A 313 -7.40 28.40 -31.16
CA GLN A 313 -7.68 29.13 -29.92
C GLN A 313 -9.02 28.72 -29.30
N ASN A 314 -9.28 27.42 -29.12
CA ASN A 314 -10.48 26.97 -28.45
C ASN A 314 -10.23 26.60 -26.99
N MET A 315 -11.27 26.76 -26.17
CA MET A 315 -11.27 26.32 -24.78
C MET A 315 -11.42 24.80 -24.65
N LEU A 316 -11.06 24.25 -23.49
CA LEU A 316 -11.24 22.84 -23.14
C LEU A 316 -12.71 22.40 -23.25
N ILE A 317 -12.93 21.17 -23.72
CA ILE A 317 -14.28 20.59 -23.82
C ILE A 317 -14.84 20.33 -22.41
N GLY A 318 -16.11 20.69 -22.20
CA GLY A 318 -16.88 20.47 -20.98
C GLY A 318 -16.88 21.65 -19.99
N THR A 319 -16.15 22.73 -20.27
CA THR A 319 -15.91 23.83 -19.32
C THR A 319 -16.97 24.93 -19.34
N THR A 320 -17.45 25.32 -20.52
CA THR A 320 -18.29 26.52 -20.67
C THR A 320 -19.47 26.24 -21.59
N ASP A 321 -20.67 26.62 -21.15
CA ASP A 321 -21.87 26.52 -21.98
C ASP A 321 -21.84 27.55 -23.12
N ASN A 322 -22.26 27.13 -24.32
CA ASN A 322 -22.39 27.96 -25.52
C ASN A 322 -21.07 28.62 -26.03
N PHE A 323 -19.93 27.95 -25.86
CA PHE A 323 -18.69 28.37 -26.53
C PHE A 323 -18.78 28.17 -28.05
N ASN A 324 -18.35 29.15 -28.84
CA ASN A 324 -18.31 29.04 -30.29
C ASN A 324 -16.93 28.53 -30.73
N PHE A 325 -16.84 27.24 -31.02
CA PHE A 325 -15.60 26.61 -31.46
C PHE A 325 -15.22 27.05 -32.88
N ILE A 326 -13.93 27.35 -33.08
CA ILE A 326 -13.36 27.77 -34.35
C ILE A 326 -12.58 26.59 -34.93
N GLN A 327 -12.63 26.46 -36.26
CA GLN A 327 -11.81 25.53 -37.03
C GLN A 327 -10.95 26.29 -38.04
N ASN A 328 -9.86 25.66 -38.46
CA ASN A 328 -8.92 26.16 -39.44
C ASN A 328 -8.86 25.20 -40.63
N GLU A 329 -8.41 25.70 -41.79
CA GLU A 329 -8.24 24.89 -43.00
C GLU A 329 -6.85 25.14 -43.59
N ILE A 330 -6.20 24.06 -44.02
CA ILE A 330 -4.89 24.10 -44.66
C ILE A 330 -4.81 23.12 -45.82
N HIS A 331 -3.99 23.43 -46.84
CA HIS A 331 -3.65 22.50 -47.90
C HIS A 331 -2.48 21.60 -47.48
N ILE A 332 -2.58 20.30 -47.74
CA ILE A 332 -1.56 19.32 -47.39
C ILE A 332 -0.78 18.92 -48.64
N ASP A 333 0.51 19.23 -48.70
CA ASP A 333 1.37 18.83 -49.81
C ASP A 333 1.64 17.31 -49.79
N HIS A 334 1.96 16.75 -50.96
CA HIS A 334 2.34 15.34 -51.08
C HIS A 334 3.55 14.99 -50.22
N ASN A 335 3.53 13.80 -49.62
CA ASN A 335 4.54 13.31 -48.68
C ASN A 335 4.73 14.18 -47.43
N SER A 336 3.69 14.90 -46.99
CA SER A 336 3.67 15.56 -45.68
C SER A 336 3.25 14.58 -44.59
N SER A 337 3.76 14.77 -43.38
CA SER A 337 3.44 13.97 -42.21
C SER A 337 2.83 14.83 -41.10
N LEU A 338 1.66 14.45 -40.62
CA LEU A 338 1.01 15.03 -39.45
C LEU A 338 1.39 14.22 -38.21
N VAL A 339 1.86 14.89 -37.15
CA VAL A 339 2.22 14.28 -35.87
C VAL A 339 1.40 14.95 -34.77
N ILE A 340 0.51 14.17 -34.16
CA ILE A 340 -0.36 14.57 -33.05
C ILE A 340 0.14 13.83 -31.79
N TYR A 341 0.17 14.48 -30.64
CA TYR A 341 0.72 13.89 -29.40
C TYR A 341 -0.01 14.40 -28.16
N SER A 342 -0.09 13.57 -27.11
CA SER A 342 -0.60 13.99 -25.80
C SER A 342 0.45 14.77 -25.00
N ASP A 343 0.02 15.56 -24.02
CA ASP A 343 0.91 16.44 -23.26
C ASP A 343 1.91 15.66 -22.37
N GLY A 344 1.60 14.40 -22.02
CA GLY A 344 2.48 13.51 -21.29
C GLY A 344 3.86 13.31 -21.93
N ILE A 345 4.03 13.58 -23.24
CA ILE A 345 5.35 13.55 -23.89
C ILE A 345 6.24 14.75 -23.56
N ILE A 346 5.69 15.85 -23.04
CA ILE A 346 6.39 17.07 -22.62
C ILE A 346 6.03 17.45 -21.17
N ASP A 347 5.53 16.50 -20.39
CA ASP A 347 5.17 16.70 -18.99
C ASP A 347 6.40 17.02 -18.13
N ALA A 348 6.32 18.13 -17.38
CA ALA A 348 7.40 18.61 -16.53
C ALA A 348 7.64 17.73 -15.29
N TYR A 349 6.68 16.88 -14.90
CA TYR A 349 6.90 15.88 -13.84
C TYR A 349 7.68 14.67 -14.36
N THR A 350 7.59 14.38 -15.66
CA THR A 350 8.28 13.27 -16.31
C THR A 350 9.66 13.69 -16.83
N PHE A 351 9.79 14.90 -17.39
CA PHE A 351 10.98 15.35 -18.12
C PHE A 351 11.57 16.65 -17.58
N ASP A 352 12.88 16.78 -17.81
CA ASP A 352 13.62 18.01 -17.57
C ASP A 352 13.35 19.02 -18.69
N MET A 353 12.48 20.01 -18.43
CA MET A 353 12.02 20.99 -19.43
C MET A 353 13.14 21.84 -20.06
N GLU A 354 14.31 21.92 -19.41
CA GLU A 354 15.49 22.57 -20.01
C GLU A 354 16.11 21.71 -21.12
N LYS A 355 15.90 20.40 -21.09
CA LYS A 355 16.47 19.43 -22.04
C LYS A 355 15.44 18.83 -22.99
N TRP A 356 14.19 18.72 -22.55
CA TRP A 356 13.10 18.12 -23.30
C TRP A 356 11.83 18.96 -23.16
N ASN A 357 11.49 19.65 -24.22
CA ASN A 357 10.35 20.54 -24.39
C ASN A 357 9.80 20.44 -25.82
N GLU A 358 8.79 21.24 -26.14
CA GLU A 358 8.13 21.23 -27.45
C GLU A 358 9.10 21.46 -28.62
N ASP A 359 10.06 22.38 -28.50
CA ASP A 359 11.04 22.66 -29.55
C ASP A 359 11.96 21.44 -29.79
N THR A 360 12.44 20.81 -28.72
CA THR A 360 13.28 19.61 -28.85
C THR A 360 12.51 18.40 -29.37
N LEU A 361 11.23 18.27 -29.01
CA LEU A 361 10.33 17.25 -29.53
C LEU A 361 10.13 17.45 -31.03
N GLN A 362 9.92 18.69 -31.48
CA GLN A 362 9.77 19.03 -32.89
C GLN A 362 11.01 18.57 -33.68
N ILE A 363 12.21 18.95 -33.23
CA ILE A 363 13.48 18.57 -33.87
C ILE A 363 13.62 17.04 -33.93
N TYR A 364 13.27 16.36 -32.84
CA TYR A 364 13.31 14.91 -32.76
C TYR A 364 12.36 14.25 -33.78
N MET A 365 11.14 14.76 -33.92
CA MET A 365 10.15 14.25 -34.87
C MET A 365 10.54 14.50 -36.32
N GLU A 366 11.09 15.68 -36.63
CA GLU A 366 11.66 15.99 -37.95
C GLU A 366 12.74 14.98 -38.34
N GLU A 367 13.66 14.67 -37.41
CA GLU A 367 14.73 13.70 -37.67
C GLU A 367 14.19 12.28 -37.85
N LEU A 368 13.24 11.86 -37.01
CA LEU A 368 12.62 10.54 -37.07
C LEU A 368 11.91 10.31 -38.40
N ILE A 369 11.17 11.31 -38.89
CA ILE A 369 10.47 11.25 -40.18
C ILE A 369 11.45 11.28 -41.34
N ARG A 370 12.47 12.15 -41.29
CA ARG A 370 13.51 12.24 -42.32
C ARG A 370 14.28 10.94 -42.49
N ARG A 371 14.53 10.21 -41.40
CA ARG A 371 15.21 8.89 -41.41
C ARG A 371 14.24 7.72 -41.64
N GLU A 372 12.94 7.98 -41.78
CA GLU A 372 11.88 6.97 -41.92
C GLU A 372 11.89 5.90 -40.80
N TYR A 373 12.22 6.30 -39.58
CA TYR A 373 12.16 5.39 -38.43
C TYR A 373 10.72 5.19 -37.92
N PRO A 374 10.40 4.01 -37.35
CA PRO A 374 9.12 3.77 -36.72
C PRO A 374 9.03 4.49 -35.36
N LEU A 375 7.82 4.90 -34.97
CA LEU A 375 7.58 5.57 -33.68
C LEU A 375 7.90 4.70 -32.47
N SER A 376 7.95 3.37 -32.64
CA SER A 376 8.29 2.43 -31.56
C SER A 376 9.68 2.68 -30.96
N VAL A 377 10.62 3.25 -31.72
CA VAL A 377 11.97 3.59 -31.23
C VAL A 377 11.94 4.72 -30.19
N SER A 378 10.90 5.57 -30.23
CA SER A 378 10.78 6.71 -29.34
C SER A 378 10.55 6.31 -27.89
N LEU A 379 9.91 5.17 -27.62
CA LEU A 379 9.60 4.76 -26.25
C LEU A 379 10.86 4.54 -25.40
N ASP A 380 11.85 3.83 -25.93
CA ASP A 380 13.12 3.59 -25.22
C ASP A 380 13.92 4.87 -25.02
N TYR A 381 13.83 5.80 -25.97
CA TYR A 381 14.47 7.10 -25.87
C TYR A 381 13.82 7.96 -24.78
N LEU A 382 12.49 8.09 -24.79
CA LEU A 382 11.71 8.83 -23.79
C LEU A 382 11.99 8.29 -22.37
N LYS A 383 12.00 6.96 -22.19
CA LYS A 383 12.35 6.36 -20.90
C LYS A 383 13.75 6.74 -20.42
N LYS A 384 14.74 6.80 -21.31
CA LYS A 384 16.13 7.17 -20.96
C LYS A 384 16.27 8.63 -20.52
N ILE A 385 15.47 9.54 -21.06
CA ILE A 385 15.55 10.97 -20.75
C ILE A 385 14.64 11.39 -19.57
N SER A 386 13.69 10.54 -19.17
CA SER A 386 12.83 10.79 -18.00
C SER A 386 13.58 10.69 -16.66
N TYR A 387 13.15 11.45 -15.64
CA TYR A 387 13.85 11.52 -14.34
C TYR A 387 14.02 10.18 -13.62
N LYS A 388 13.01 9.31 -13.70
CA LYS A 388 12.94 8.03 -12.96
C LYS A 388 12.92 6.81 -13.87
N GLN A 389 13.14 6.97 -15.17
CA GLN A 389 12.93 5.92 -16.18
C GLN A 389 11.47 5.41 -16.24
N ILE A 390 10.53 6.24 -15.77
CA ILE A 390 9.10 5.96 -15.67
C ILE A 390 8.37 7.18 -16.26
N LEU A 391 7.31 6.92 -17.01
CA LEU A 391 6.39 7.93 -17.53
C LEU A 391 5.33 8.19 -16.46
N VAL A 392 5.22 9.44 -15.98
CA VAL A 392 4.28 9.80 -14.92
C VAL A 392 2.87 9.96 -15.50
N ASP A 393 2.78 10.40 -16.75
CA ASP A 393 1.55 10.56 -17.50
C ASP A 393 1.50 9.66 -18.75
N ASP A 394 0.32 9.58 -19.36
CA ASP A 394 0.10 8.80 -20.57
C ASP A 394 0.82 9.43 -21.77
N VAL A 395 1.50 8.61 -22.56
CA VAL A 395 2.23 9.08 -23.75
C VAL A 395 1.62 8.47 -24.99
N SER A 396 1.04 9.33 -25.82
CA SER A 396 0.45 8.98 -27.10
C SER A 396 1.04 9.81 -28.22
N ILE A 397 1.35 9.16 -29.33
CA ILE A 397 1.82 9.81 -30.55
C ILE A 397 1.12 9.14 -31.73
N LEU A 398 0.47 9.94 -32.57
CA LEU A 398 -0.15 9.52 -33.81
C LEU A 398 0.53 10.23 -34.99
N LYS A 399 1.10 9.44 -35.91
CA LYS A 399 1.71 9.91 -37.16
C LYS A 399 0.87 9.48 -38.36
N ILE A 400 0.58 10.43 -39.25
CA ILE A 400 -0.12 10.18 -40.51
C ILE A 400 0.66 10.81 -41.66
N LYS A 401 1.21 9.98 -42.55
CA LYS A 401 1.88 10.40 -43.80
C LYS A 401 0.86 10.40 -44.93
N PHE A 402 0.67 11.55 -45.57
CA PHE A 402 -0.20 11.72 -46.74
C PHE A 402 0.64 11.56 -48.01
N LYS A 403 0.42 10.49 -48.79
CA LYS A 403 1.22 10.18 -49.99
C LYS A 403 0.91 11.10 -51.16
#